data_AF-A0A359GYQ3-F1
#
_entry.id   AF-A0A359GYQ3-F1
#
_cell.length_a   1.000
_cell.length_b   1.000
_cell.length_c   1.000
_cell.angle_alpha   90.00
_cell.angle_beta   90.00
_cell.angle_gamma   90.00
#
_symmetry.space_group_name_H-M   'P 1'
#
loop_
_entity.id
_entity.type
_entity.pdbx_description
1 polymer ?
#
loop_
_entity_poly.entity_id
_entity_poly.type
_entity_poly.pdbx_seq_one_letter_code
_entity_poly.pdbx_strand_id
1 'polypeptide(L)'
;MNRPIFLLLIIMLAGSLAEVRAQNNSQKYLKAEELRRSYKFNEAIALYKELLSESQDTIFLKTLTVQIARSENGISMLEYAGKPVSLGAITVPKKDFYLSIPGLQDSSWTIVPDLLDRKAAESEPINAVLLKGGKDKIIYSSINSGGRLDLYQTSKTGSSWSIPEPLNKNVNSAGDEILPILSSDGKELYFASNGQYGMGGFDIYVSTWDEKRNDWGIPQNLGFPYSSPGDDLMYINSDNRDFSFVVSNRDIASSDSVKIYKLRFDGTPVKSAITSAEEAYDISGLLPEGTKREEYSGRNIQSMTSPYADGYSSIVKNLRELQTEIDKTVSENNRIRELYAASTDASARSSLEKQITLAEIRLIEQQEQLRTVNQTIQTKELEFLSKGLIAPRSEDFLKDTKQSDSTAKDSSFEFVKRSFGPTLLINIQKPVVTFDNTFRIESESQIAEDNPNPNELIYRIQISVQTQKANKKSFKGINPIFERKTPTGKWLYSAGQFYNYGDMSNALVKVKNQGFRTAMGTAFYNGKSITIKNARLMETQITENKIYQLKLENYPEGIPPFLLDVIRKNTDKDIASKTTGSVLLFYIGPFTNKKEAETLLKLLSESGAERVSLEEIKAQ
;
A
#
# COMPACT_ATOMS: atom_id res chain seq x y z
N MET A 1 54.03 45.55 -12.98
CA MET A 1 52.56 45.52 -12.74
C MET A 1 51.92 44.68 -13.84
N ASN A 2 51.46 43.45 -13.57
CA ASN A 2 50.65 42.66 -14.53
C ASN A 2 49.94 41.46 -13.85
N ARG A 3 49.49 41.62 -12.59
CA ARG A 3 48.74 40.59 -11.86
C ARG A 3 47.19 40.64 -11.97
N PRO A 4 46.50 41.75 -12.33
CA PRO A 4 45.03 41.73 -12.38
C PRO A 4 44.45 41.14 -13.67
N ILE A 5 45.18 41.20 -14.79
CA ILE A 5 44.70 40.68 -16.09
C ILE A 5 44.69 39.13 -16.11
N PHE A 6 45.66 38.49 -15.44
CA PHE A 6 45.77 37.03 -15.41
C PHE A 6 44.66 36.36 -14.59
N LEU A 7 44.22 36.99 -13.50
CA LEU A 7 43.13 36.48 -12.66
C LEU A 7 41.77 36.57 -13.40
N LEU A 8 41.55 37.66 -14.14
CA LEU A 8 40.32 37.87 -14.91
C LEU A 8 40.24 36.91 -16.12
N LEU A 9 41.38 36.60 -16.76
CA LEU A 9 41.46 35.60 -17.82
C LEU A 9 41.21 34.17 -17.30
N ILE A 10 41.71 33.81 -16.12
CA ILE A 10 41.45 32.51 -15.49
C ILE A 10 39.97 32.37 -15.09
N ILE A 11 39.34 33.43 -14.58
CA ILE A 11 37.92 33.40 -14.22
C ILE A 11 37.03 33.32 -15.47
N MET A 12 37.36 34.04 -16.56
CA MET A 12 36.65 33.89 -17.84
C MET A 12 36.87 32.51 -18.48
N LEU A 13 38.10 31.98 -18.46
CA LEU A 13 38.37 30.62 -18.95
C LEU A 13 37.61 29.57 -18.12
N ALA A 14 37.63 29.68 -16.79
CA ALA A 14 36.91 28.78 -15.89
C ALA A 14 35.39 28.85 -16.10
N GLY A 15 34.84 30.05 -16.34
CA GLY A 15 33.43 30.25 -16.72
C GLY A 15 33.09 29.58 -18.05
N SER A 16 33.92 29.78 -19.08
CA SER A 16 33.72 29.16 -20.40
C SER A 16 33.87 27.63 -20.37
N LEU A 17 34.80 27.09 -19.57
CA LEU A 17 34.99 25.65 -19.38
C LEU A 17 33.84 25.03 -18.58
N ALA A 18 33.31 25.73 -17.59
CA ALA A 18 32.14 25.29 -16.82
C ALA A 18 30.88 25.26 -17.68
N GLU A 19 30.67 26.27 -18.53
CA GLU A 19 29.55 26.31 -19.48
C GLU A 19 29.65 25.21 -20.54
N VAL A 20 30.83 25.00 -21.13
CA VAL A 20 31.06 23.91 -22.10
C VAL A 20 30.87 22.54 -21.45
N ARG A 21 31.34 22.35 -20.22
CA ARG A 21 31.15 21.09 -19.47
C ARG A 21 29.68 20.86 -19.11
N ALA A 22 28.96 21.89 -18.70
CA ALA A 22 27.52 21.82 -18.43
C ALA A 22 26.72 21.46 -19.70
N GLN A 23 27.07 22.06 -20.83
CA GLN A 23 26.45 21.76 -22.12
C GLN A 23 26.73 20.33 -22.58
N ASN A 24 27.95 19.83 -22.39
CA ASN A 24 28.33 18.45 -22.71
C ASN A 24 27.61 17.43 -21.79
N ASN A 25 27.54 17.70 -20.48
CA ASN A 25 26.81 16.86 -19.53
C ASN A 25 25.31 16.77 -19.89
N SER A 26 24.70 17.88 -20.30
CA SER A 26 23.32 17.92 -20.75
C SER A 26 23.08 17.06 -22.00
N GLN A 27 23.96 17.16 -23.02
CA GLN A 27 23.85 16.32 -24.23
C GLN A 27 24.01 14.83 -23.93
N LYS A 28 24.97 14.48 -23.07
CA LYS A 28 25.21 13.10 -22.65
C LYS A 28 24.04 12.54 -21.84
N TYR A 29 23.42 13.36 -20.99
CA TYR A 29 22.20 12.99 -20.27
C TYR A 29 21.03 12.75 -21.21
N LEU A 30 20.81 13.61 -22.20
CA LEU A 30 19.76 13.43 -23.21
C LEU A 30 19.96 12.14 -24.01
N LYS A 31 21.20 11.82 -24.39
CA LYS A 31 21.54 10.55 -25.04
C LYS A 31 21.24 9.33 -24.15
N ALA A 32 21.54 9.43 -22.85
CA ALA A 32 21.21 8.37 -21.91
C ALA A 32 19.69 8.16 -21.77
N GLU A 33 18.91 9.25 -21.73
CA GLU A 33 17.44 9.17 -21.72
C GLU A 33 16.87 8.59 -23.03
N GLU A 34 17.45 8.91 -24.18
CA GLU A 34 17.07 8.31 -25.46
C GLU A 34 17.29 6.79 -25.44
N LEU A 35 18.47 6.34 -24.99
CA LEU A 35 18.78 4.92 -24.84
C LEU A 35 17.82 4.23 -23.87
N ARG A 36 17.55 4.85 -22.71
CA ARG A 36 16.59 4.34 -21.72
C ARG A 36 15.18 4.19 -22.31
N ARG A 37 14.70 5.19 -23.04
CA ARG A 37 13.39 5.16 -23.72
C ARG A 37 13.33 4.15 -24.86
N SER A 38 14.47 3.78 -25.43
CA SER A 38 14.61 2.68 -26.40
C SER A 38 14.89 1.31 -25.76
N TYR A 39 14.72 1.16 -24.44
CA TYR A 39 14.97 -0.08 -23.69
C TYR A 39 16.42 -0.58 -23.69
N LYS A 40 17.38 0.24 -24.13
CA LYS A 40 18.83 -0.03 -24.09
C LYS A 40 19.41 0.32 -22.72
N PHE A 41 18.86 -0.30 -21.68
CA PHE A 41 19.12 0.07 -20.28
C PHE A 41 20.60 -0.04 -19.89
N ASN A 42 21.30 -1.09 -20.33
CA ASN A 42 22.72 -1.26 -20.00
C ASN A 42 23.58 -0.12 -20.55
N GLU A 43 23.31 0.33 -21.77
CA GLU A 43 24.02 1.45 -22.40
C GLU A 43 23.67 2.77 -21.69
N ALA A 44 22.40 2.98 -21.33
CA ALA A 44 21.96 4.14 -20.56
C ALA A 44 22.64 4.20 -19.18
N ILE A 45 22.68 3.08 -18.44
CA ILE A 45 23.32 2.97 -17.12
C ILE A 45 24.82 3.31 -17.21
N ALA A 46 25.51 2.86 -18.25
CA ALA A 46 26.92 3.19 -18.45
C ALA A 46 27.13 4.71 -18.56
N LEU A 47 26.31 5.40 -19.35
CA LEU A 47 26.38 6.87 -19.48
C LEU A 47 25.99 7.59 -18.20
N TYR A 48 24.97 7.13 -17.47
CA TYR A 48 24.59 7.72 -16.18
C TYR A 48 25.70 7.58 -15.14
N LYS A 49 26.38 6.42 -15.06
CA LYS A 49 27.51 6.20 -14.16
C LYS A 49 28.70 7.10 -14.51
N GLU A 50 28.95 7.32 -15.79
CA GLU A 50 29.98 8.24 -16.25
C GLU A 50 29.65 9.68 -15.81
N LEU A 51 28.41 10.15 -16.04
CA LEU A 51 27.91 11.45 -15.58
C LEU A 51 27.96 11.60 -14.05
N LEU A 52 27.69 10.52 -13.32
CA LEU A 52 27.74 10.49 -11.85
C LEU A 52 29.17 10.74 -11.34
N SER A 53 30.19 10.25 -12.05
CA SER A 53 31.60 10.47 -11.72
C SER A 53 32.11 11.87 -12.11
N GLU A 54 31.46 12.53 -13.08
CA GLU A 54 31.89 13.80 -13.64
C GLU A 54 31.22 15.02 -13.00
N SER A 55 30.05 14.86 -12.38
CA SER A 55 29.26 15.96 -11.81
C SER A 55 29.51 16.17 -10.31
N GLN A 56 29.37 17.42 -9.85
CA GLN A 56 29.40 17.81 -8.44
C GLN A 56 28.05 18.37 -7.95
N ASP A 57 27.07 18.48 -8.85
CA ASP A 57 25.73 18.99 -8.50
C ASP A 57 24.91 17.92 -7.78
N THR A 58 24.62 18.15 -6.50
CA THR A 58 23.90 17.22 -5.64
C THR A 58 22.48 16.90 -6.15
N ILE A 59 21.77 17.85 -6.78
CA ILE A 59 20.41 17.63 -7.30
C ILE A 59 20.48 16.75 -8.55
N PHE A 60 21.42 17.04 -9.44
CA PHE A 60 21.64 16.25 -10.64
C PHE A 60 22.11 14.83 -10.31
N LEU A 61 23.01 14.67 -9.34
CA LEU A 61 23.46 13.34 -8.87
C LEU A 61 22.31 12.49 -8.34
N LYS A 62 21.37 13.07 -7.57
CA LYS A 62 20.15 12.36 -7.14
C LYS A 62 19.31 11.92 -8.33
N THR A 63 19.17 12.80 -9.33
CA THR A 63 18.44 12.49 -10.58
C THR A 63 19.08 11.30 -11.30
N LEU A 64 20.41 11.29 -11.46
CA LEU A 64 21.13 10.19 -12.08
C LEU A 64 20.95 8.87 -11.33
N THR A 65 21.05 8.87 -10.00
CA THR A 65 20.81 7.66 -9.18
C THR A 65 19.40 7.11 -9.38
N VAL A 66 18.39 7.99 -9.44
CA VAL A 66 17.00 7.58 -9.74
C VAL A 66 16.89 6.96 -11.13
N GLN A 67 17.53 7.55 -12.15
CA GLN A 67 17.47 6.99 -13.52
C GLN A 67 18.24 5.67 -13.67
N ILE A 68 19.35 5.49 -12.94
CA ILE A 68 20.05 4.20 -12.86
C ILE A 68 19.13 3.13 -12.26
N ALA A 69 18.53 3.42 -11.10
CA ALA A 69 17.62 2.48 -10.44
C ALA A 69 16.42 2.13 -11.33
N ARG A 70 15.81 3.11 -12.00
CA ARG A 70 14.73 2.89 -12.97
C ARG A 70 15.16 2.02 -14.15
N SER A 71 16.38 2.20 -14.64
CA SER A 71 16.92 1.38 -15.73
C SER A 71 17.20 -0.05 -15.29
N GLU A 72 17.73 -0.26 -14.08
CA GLU A 72 17.93 -1.58 -13.47
C GLU A 72 16.59 -2.30 -13.26
N ASN A 73 15.57 -1.58 -12.75
CA ASN A 73 14.21 -2.11 -12.63
C ASN A 73 13.64 -2.47 -14.01
N GLY A 74 13.88 -1.63 -15.02
CA GLY A 74 13.50 -1.90 -16.41
C GLY A 74 14.06 -3.22 -16.93
N ILE A 75 15.35 -3.50 -16.68
CA ILE A 75 15.98 -4.78 -17.04
C ILE A 75 15.23 -5.94 -16.38
N SER A 76 15.00 -5.88 -15.07
CA SER A 76 14.28 -6.93 -14.36
C SER A 76 12.85 -7.14 -14.87
N MET A 77 12.14 -6.07 -15.24
CA MET A 77 10.78 -6.16 -15.78
C MET A 77 10.71 -6.79 -17.18
N LEU A 78 11.80 -6.73 -17.96
CA LEU A 78 11.88 -7.36 -19.28
C LEU A 78 12.14 -8.88 -19.20
N GLU A 79 12.55 -9.41 -18.06
CA GLU A 79 12.82 -10.85 -17.87
C GLU A 79 11.53 -11.70 -17.87
N TYR A 80 10.37 -11.10 -17.56
CA TYR A 80 9.09 -11.80 -17.51
C TYR A 80 7.94 -10.90 -17.97
N ALA A 81 7.81 -10.76 -19.29
CA ALA A 81 6.89 -9.84 -19.94
C ALA A 81 5.73 -10.55 -20.64
N GLY A 82 4.51 -10.02 -20.47
CA GLY A 82 3.36 -10.43 -21.29
C GLY A 82 3.39 -9.79 -22.67
N LYS A 83 2.71 -10.38 -23.65
CA LYS A 83 2.55 -9.82 -25.00
C LYS A 83 1.07 -9.52 -25.25
N PRO A 84 0.53 -8.39 -24.75
CA PRO A 84 -0.89 -8.08 -24.88
C PRO A 84 -1.26 -7.86 -26.35
N VAL A 85 -2.51 -8.16 -26.66
CA VAL A 85 -3.07 -7.94 -27.99
C VAL A 85 -3.73 -6.57 -28.02
N SER A 86 -3.14 -5.65 -28.77
CA SER A 86 -3.71 -4.33 -28.99
C SER A 86 -4.77 -4.38 -30.09
N LEU A 87 -5.90 -3.73 -29.82
CA LEU A 87 -7.05 -3.61 -30.72
C LEU A 87 -7.12 -2.22 -31.36
N GLY A 88 -6.25 -1.29 -30.96
CA GLY A 88 -6.13 0.06 -31.52
C GLY A 88 -5.76 1.10 -30.46
N ALA A 89 -5.49 2.33 -30.92
CA ALA A 89 -5.13 3.45 -30.05
C ALA A 89 -5.57 4.81 -30.61
N ILE A 90 -5.65 5.82 -29.75
CA ILE A 90 -5.90 7.23 -30.13
C ILE A 90 -5.04 8.18 -29.29
N THR A 91 -4.59 9.27 -29.89
CA THR A 91 -3.97 10.40 -29.18
C THR A 91 -5.02 11.46 -28.86
N VAL A 92 -5.08 11.89 -27.61
CA VAL A 92 -6.03 12.90 -27.13
C VAL A 92 -5.34 13.92 -26.22
N PRO A 93 -5.92 15.12 -26.03
CA PRO A 93 -5.40 16.09 -25.07
C PRO A 93 -5.34 15.51 -23.65
N LYS A 94 -4.25 15.79 -22.94
CA LYS A 94 -4.03 15.32 -21.56
C LYS A 94 -5.06 15.90 -20.59
N LYS A 95 -5.49 17.13 -20.80
CA LYS A 95 -6.41 17.85 -19.89
C LYS A 95 -7.67 17.05 -19.51
N ASP A 96 -8.28 16.35 -20.47
CA ASP A 96 -9.58 15.69 -20.30
C ASP A 96 -9.66 14.30 -20.98
N PHE A 97 -8.52 13.61 -21.09
CA PHE A 97 -8.40 12.34 -21.83
C PHE A 97 -9.42 11.28 -21.41
N TYR A 98 -9.81 11.23 -20.15
CA TYR A 98 -10.71 10.19 -19.62
C TYR A 98 -12.13 10.26 -20.21
N LEU A 99 -12.55 11.42 -20.73
CA LEU A 99 -13.80 11.57 -21.49
C LEU A 99 -13.76 10.85 -22.85
N SER A 100 -12.56 10.43 -23.28
CA SER A 100 -12.32 9.75 -24.56
C SER A 100 -12.11 8.24 -24.41
N ILE A 101 -12.21 7.67 -23.20
CA ILE A 101 -12.07 6.22 -22.97
C ILE A 101 -13.27 5.48 -23.59
N PRO A 102 -13.06 4.59 -24.59
CA PRO A 102 -14.15 3.86 -25.23
C PRO A 102 -14.89 2.90 -24.27
N GLY A 103 -16.12 2.53 -24.60
CA GLY A 103 -16.88 1.51 -23.85
C GLY A 103 -17.46 1.95 -22.50
N LEU A 104 -17.12 3.15 -22.00
CA LEU A 104 -17.79 3.72 -20.83
C LEU A 104 -19.12 4.39 -21.21
N GLN A 105 -20.08 4.45 -20.28
CA GLN A 105 -21.31 5.20 -20.50
C GLN A 105 -21.02 6.70 -20.41
N ASP A 106 -21.83 7.52 -21.08
CA ASP A 106 -21.76 8.98 -20.89
C ASP A 106 -22.02 9.34 -19.42
N SER A 107 -21.49 10.46 -18.95
CA SER A 107 -21.63 10.90 -17.55
C SER A 107 -21.06 9.94 -16.48
N SER A 108 -20.24 8.96 -16.84
CA SER A 108 -19.60 8.04 -15.89
C SER A 108 -18.46 8.69 -15.07
N TRP A 109 -17.85 9.73 -15.63
CA TRP A 109 -16.83 10.53 -14.97
C TRP A 109 -17.45 11.75 -14.31
N THR A 110 -17.08 12.01 -13.06
CA THR A 110 -17.44 13.24 -12.34
C THR A 110 -16.18 13.95 -11.87
N ILE A 111 -16.19 15.28 -11.91
CA ILE A 111 -15.13 16.08 -11.29
C ILE A 111 -15.21 15.86 -9.78
N VAL A 112 -14.04 15.75 -9.12
CA VAL A 112 -13.95 15.71 -7.66
C VAL A 112 -14.51 17.02 -7.09
N PRO A 113 -15.50 17.00 -6.17
CA PRO A 113 -16.06 18.23 -5.63
C PRO A 113 -15.03 19.08 -4.87
N ASP A 114 -15.16 20.41 -4.94
CA ASP A 114 -14.27 21.38 -4.26
C ASP A 114 -14.10 21.14 -2.76
N LEU A 115 -15.11 20.53 -2.13
CA LEU A 115 -15.08 20.16 -0.72
C LEU A 115 -14.00 19.11 -0.42
N LEU A 116 -13.70 18.24 -1.38
CA LEU A 116 -12.69 17.20 -1.31
C LEU A 116 -11.34 17.69 -1.85
N ASP A 117 -11.36 18.41 -2.97
CA ASP A 117 -10.18 19.01 -3.60
C ASP A 117 -10.55 20.32 -4.29
N ARG A 118 -10.11 21.45 -3.73
CA ARG A 118 -10.41 22.80 -4.23
C ARG A 118 -9.80 23.09 -5.60
N LYS A 119 -8.78 22.34 -6.03
CA LYS A 119 -8.07 22.57 -7.29
C LYS A 119 -8.44 21.54 -8.37
N ALA A 120 -9.42 20.68 -8.10
CA ALA A 120 -9.78 19.58 -8.99
C ALA A 120 -10.13 20.03 -10.42
N ALA A 121 -10.87 21.13 -10.55
CA ALA A 121 -11.27 21.67 -11.85
C ALA A 121 -10.15 22.43 -12.60
N GLU A 122 -9.10 22.84 -11.88
CA GLU A 122 -7.96 23.61 -12.39
C GLU A 122 -6.73 22.72 -12.68
N SER A 123 -6.74 21.46 -12.22
CA SER A 123 -5.63 20.53 -12.39
C SER A 123 -5.50 20.06 -13.85
N GLU A 124 -4.30 19.60 -14.20
CA GLU A 124 -4.02 19.03 -15.52
C GLU A 124 -3.32 17.67 -15.38
N PRO A 125 -4.03 16.54 -15.62
CA PRO A 125 -5.44 16.43 -16.03
C PRO A 125 -6.42 16.93 -14.96
N ILE A 126 -7.64 17.29 -15.38
CA ILE A 126 -8.73 17.64 -14.45
C ILE A 126 -8.98 16.43 -13.53
N ASN A 127 -9.01 16.65 -12.22
CA ASN A 127 -9.15 15.58 -11.23
C ASN A 127 -10.59 15.05 -11.23
N ALA A 128 -10.77 13.85 -11.78
CA ALA A 128 -12.06 13.23 -11.97
C ALA A 128 -12.06 11.79 -11.45
N VAL A 129 -13.22 11.36 -10.95
CA VAL A 129 -13.46 10.01 -10.44
C VAL A 129 -14.42 9.30 -11.36
N LEU A 130 -14.09 8.04 -11.64
CA LEU A 130 -14.97 7.13 -12.35
C LEU A 130 -15.94 6.46 -11.38
N LEU A 131 -17.24 6.62 -11.61
CA LEU A 131 -18.27 6.00 -10.78
C LEU A 131 -18.68 4.66 -11.38
N LYS A 132 -18.14 3.56 -10.85
CA LYS A 132 -18.51 2.18 -11.20
C LYS A 132 -19.20 1.47 -10.04
N GLY A 133 -20.28 0.74 -10.30
CA GLY A 133 -20.72 -0.39 -9.47
C GLY A 133 -21.12 -0.18 -7.99
N GLY A 134 -21.10 1.04 -7.44
CA GLY A 134 -21.50 1.30 -6.07
C GLY A 134 -21.11 2.71 -5.63
N LYS A 135 -22.09 3.61 -5.49
CA LYS A 135 -21.89 5.04 -5.17
C LYS A 135 -21.48 5.31 -3.71
N ASP A 136 -20.94 4.31 -3.04
CA ASP A 136 -20.75 4.33 -1.59
C ASP A 136 -19.28 4.43 -1.18
N LYS A 137 -18.35 4.42 -2.14
CA LYS A 137 -16.93 4.73 -1.91
C LYS A 137 -16.42 5.60 -3.05
N ILE A 138 -15.68 6.64 -2.71
CA ILE A 138 -14.95 7.50 -3.64
C ILE A 138 -13.48 7.42 -3.26
N ILE A 139 -12.64 7.09 -4.23
CA ILE A 139 -11.18 7.17 -4.11
C ILE A 139 -10.71 8.20 -5.14
N TYR A 140 -9.88 9.14 -4.69
CA TYR A 140 -9.46 10.28 -5.51
C TYR A 140 -8.05 10.73 -5.09
N SER A 141 -7.35 11.44 -5.96
CA SER A 141 -6.04 12.03 -5.65
C SER A 141 -6.22 13.43 -5.07
N SER A 142 -5.41 13.82 -4.09
CA SER A 142 -5.42 15.20 -3.58
C SER A 142 -4.06 15.56 -2.99
N ILE A 143 -3.76 16.86 -2.96
CA ILE A 143 -2.51 17.37 -2.40
C ILE A 143 -2.53 17.20 -0.88
N ASN A 144 -1.54 16.49 -0.33
CA ASN A 144 -1.33 16.34 1.11
C ASN A 144 -0.68 17.58 1.73
N SER A 145 -0.50 17.58 3.06
CA SER A 145 0.14 18.70 3.77
C SER A 145 1.58 18.98 3.36
N GLY A 146 2.25 18.01 2.73
CA GLY A 146 3.62 18.13 2.22
C GLY A 146 3.71 18.63 0.78
N GLY A 147 2.58 18.88 0.10
CA GLY A 147 2.54 19.35 -1.28
C GLY A 147 2.62 18.25 -2.34
N ARG A 148 2.60 16.97 -1.96
CA ARG A 148 2.57 15.81 -2.88
C ARG A 148 1.14 15.30 -3.08
N LEU A 149 0.89 14.60 -4.17
CA LEU A 149 -0.41 13.96 -4.42
C LEU A 149 -0.47 12.61 -3.72
N ASP A 150 -1.43 12.45 -2.81
CA ASP A 150 -1.76 11.15 -2.20
C ASP A 150 -3.16 10.72 -2.64
N LEU A 151 -3.45 9.43 -2.54
CA LEU A 151 -4.80 8.90 -2.67
C LEU A 151 -5.56 9.04 -1.35
N TYR A 152 -6.78 9.57 -1.45
CA TYR A 152 -7.73 9.71 -0.36
C TYR A 152 -8.97 8.88 -0.64
N GLN A 153 -9.65 8.46 0.42
CA GLN A 153 -10.96 7.82 0.33
C GLN A 153 -11.99 8.52 1.20
N THR A 154 -13.24 8.50 0.73
CA THR A 154 -14.43 8.78 1.54
C THR A 154 -15.49 7.75 1.22
N SER A 155 -16.21 7.30 2.24
CA SER A 155 -17.27 6.29 2.10
C SER A 155 -18.59 6.86 2.57
N LYS A 156 -19.67 6.44 1.92
CA LYS A 156 -21.03 6.86 2.26
C LYS A 156 -21.55 6.00 3.41
N THR A 157 -21.98 6.69 4.47
CA THR A 157 -22.59 6.10 5.67
C THR A 157 -23.99 6.68 5.82
N GLY A 158 -25.01 5.92 5.42
CA GLY A 158 -26.39 6.38 5.36
C GLY A 158 -26.58 7.48 4.30
N SER A 159 -26.99 8.67 4.73
CA SER A 159 -27.16 9.85 3.85
C SER A 159 -25.94 10.77 3.79
N SER A 160 -24.89 10.49 4.55
CA SER A 160 -23.71 11.35 4.69
C SER A 160 -22.44 10.62 4.29
N TRP A 161 -21.38 11.35 3.98
CA TRP A 161 -20.06 10.82 3.65
C TRP A 161 -19.13 10.92 4.85
N SER A 162 -18.23 9.94 5.00
CA SER A 162 -17.18 9.99 6.02
C SER A 162 -16.22 11.16 5.76
N ILE A 163 -15.51 11.57 6.80
CA ILE A 163 -14.39 12.50 6.64
C ILE A 163 -13.38 11.84 5.68
N PRO A 164 -12.85 12.57 4.67
CA PRO A 164 -11.85 12.02 3.77
C PRO A 164 -10.56 11.69 4.52
N GLU A 165 -10.04 10.49 4.29
CA GLU A 165 -8.82 10.00 4.92
C GLU A 165 -7.83 9.54 3.84
N PRO A 166 -6.52 9.80 4.01
CA PRO A 166 -5.53 9.25 3.10
C PRO A 166 -5.54 7.72 3.18
N LEU A 167 -5.31 7.06 2.05
CA LEU A 167 -5.04 5.62 2.03
C LEU A 167 -3.75 5.31 2.82
N ASN A 168 -3.58 4.03 3.15
CA ASN A 168 -2.47 3.58 3.98
C ASN A 168 -1.09 3.82 3.33
N LYS A 169 -0.03 3.61 4.11
CA LYS A 169 1.37 3.81 3.68
C LYS A 169 1.92 2.77 2.71
N ASN A 170 1.16 1.70 2.44
CA ASN A 170 1.53 0.77 1.38
C ASN A 170 1.17 1.36 0.01
N VAL A 171 0.02 2.03 -0.06
CA VAL A 171 -0.45 2.68 -1.28
C VAL A 171 0.19 4.07 -1.46
N ASN A 172 0.09 4.93 -0.44
CA ASN A 172 0.67 6.27 -0.46
C ASN A 172 2.16 6.21 -0.10
N SER A 173 3.01 6.53 -1.07
CA SER A 173 4.46 6.38 -1.00
C SER A 173 5.17 7.68 -0.61
N ALA A 174 6.48 7.74 -0.84
CA ALA A 174 7.23 9.00 -0.71
C ALA A 174 7.11 9.91 -1.95
N GLY A 175 6.55 9.40 -3.04
CA GLY A 175 6.27 10.12 -4.28
C GLY A 175 4.83 10.63 -4.36
N ASP A 176 4.33 10.74 -5.59
CA ASP A 176 2.97 11.10 -5.93
C ASP A 176 2.20 9.86 -6.41
N GLU A 177 0.97 9.71 -5.93
CA GLU A 177 -0.01 8.73 -6.39
C GLU A 177 -1.22 9.41 -7.05
N ILE A 178 -1.52 9.02 -8.28
CA ILE A 178 -2.51 9.68 -9.12
C ILE A 178 -3.49 8.71 -9.80
N LEU A 179 -4.62 9.28 -10.25
CA LEU A 179 -5.58 8.65 -11.17
C LEU A 179 -6.09 7.26 -10.71
N PRO A 180 -6.64 7.15 -9.48
CA PRO A 180 -7.13 5.88 -8.97
C PRO A 180 -8.36 5.38 -9.76
N ILE A 181 -8.34 4.08 -10.08
CA ILE A 181 -9.44 3.34 -10.69
C ILE A 181 -9.77 2.15 -9.81
N LEU A 182 -10.93 2.20 -9.18
CA LEU A 182 -11.48 1.08 -8.43
C LEU A 182 -12.18 0.11 -9.38
N SER A 183 -11.90 -1.18 -9.26
CA SER A 183 -12.62 -2.23 -9.97
C SER A 183 -14.09 -2.25 -9.56
N SER A 184 -14.95 -2.76 -10.44
CA SER A 184 -16.40 -2.74 -10.23
C SER A 184 -16.86 -3.62 -9.04
N ASP A 185 -16.04 -4.59 -8.63
CA ASP A 185 -16.24 -5.41 -7.43
C ASP A 185 -15.60 -4.80 -6.16
N GLY A 186 -14.90 -3.67 -6.27
CA GLY A 186 -14.25 -2.98 -5.17
C GLY A 186 -13.00 -3.65 -4.61
N LYS A 187 -12.49 -4.72 -5.25
CA LYS A 187 -11.37 -5.54 -4.73
C LYS A 187 -10.00 -5.15 -5.26
N GLU A 188 -9.93 -4.48 -6.41
CA GLU A 188 -8.68 -4.09 -7.05
C GLU A 188 -8.68 -2.57 -7.24
N LEU A 189 -7.62 -1.91 -6.75
CA LEU A 189 -7.37 -0.50 -6.96
C LEU A 189 -6.18 -0.34 -7.88
N TYR A 190 -6.41 0.13 -9.10
CA TYR A 190 -5.37 0.52 -10.03
C TYR A 190 -5.05 2.00 -9.85
N PHE A 191 -3.77 2.37 -9.89
CA PHE A 191 -3.34 3.77 -9.80
C PHE A 191 -1.93 3.92 -10.39
N ALA A 192 -1.53 5.15 -10.66
CA ALA A 192 -0.18 5.45 -11.11
C ALA A 192 0.66 6.04 -9.98
N SER A 193 1.93 5.64 -9.85
CA SER A 193 2.85 6.17 -8.83
C SER A 193 4.23 6.44 -9.41
N ASN A 194 4.89 7.50 -8.91
CA ASN A 194 6.29 7.82 -9.22
C ASN A 194 7.26 7.57 -8.05
N GLY A 195 6.75 7.09 -6.91
CA GLY A 195 7.52 6.89 -5.67
C GLY A 195 7.77 5.42 -5.31
N GLN A 196 7.34 4.48 -6.15
CA GLN A 196 7.42 3.04 -5.93
C GLN A 196 8.39 2.35 -6.91
N TYR A 197 8.62 1.04 -6.73
CA TYR A 197 9.47 0.25 -7.63
C TYR A 197 8.95 0.29 -9.06
N GLY A 198 9.74 0.85 -9.98
CA GLY A 198 9.25 1.29 -11.29
C GLY A 198 10.38 1.57 -12.29
N MET A 199 10.07 1.55 -13.59
CA MET A 199 11.02 1.88 -14.66
C MET A 199 10.78 3.26 -15.28
N GLY A 200 9.58 3.81 -15.08
CA GLY A 200 9.08 5.04 -15.68
C GLY A 200 9.13 6.24 -14.75
N GLY A 201 8.51 7.33 -15.18
CA GLY A 201 8.19 8.46 -14.33
C GLY A 201 7.05 8.09 -13.40
N PHE A 202 5.85 7.97 -13.95
CA PHE A 202 4.72 7.25 -13.36
C PHE A 202 4.59 5.85 -13.94
N ASP A 203 4.48 4.85 -13.08
CA ASP A 203 4.20 3.46 -13.46
C ASP A 203 2.84 3.01 -12.90
N ILE A 204 2.24 1.98 -13.49
CA ILE A 204 0.91 1.49 -13.10
C ILE A 204 1.04 0.39 -12.05
N TYR A 205 0.28 0.54 -10.98
CA TYR A 205 0.20 -0.40 -9.88
C TYR A 205 -1.23 -0.90 -9.67
N VAL A 206 -1.33 -2.09 -9.09
CA VAL A 206 -2.58 -2.63 -8.55
C VAL A 206 -2.39 -2.99 -7.08
N SER A 207 -3.27 -2.50 -6.22
CA SER A 207 -3.41 -2.98 -4.84
C SER A 207 -4.70 -3.77 -4.70
N THR A 208 -4.65 -4.84 -3.92
CA THR A 208 -5.82 -5.69 -3.63
C THR A 208 -6.35 -5.39 -2.24
N TRP A 209 -7.68 -5.39 -2.10
CA TRP A 209 -8.34 -5.21 -0.81
C TRP A 209 -8.16 -6.44 0.07
N ASP A 210 -7.58 -6.26 1.25
CA ASP A 210 -7.42 -7.32 2.26
C ASP A 210 -8.59 -7.24 3.25
N GLU A 211 -9.61 -8.10 3.04
CA GLU A 211 -10.80 -8.17 3.89
C GLU A 211 -10.48 -8.46 5.37
N LYS A 212 -9.37 -9.16 5.66
CA LYS A 212 -8.98 -9.47 7.05
C LYS A 212 -8.43 -8.25 7.76
N ARG A 213 -7.73 -7.39 7.02
CA ARG A 213 -7.17 -6.13 7.53
C ARG A 213 -8.12 -4.96 7.37
N ASN A 214 -9.17 -5.11 6.54
CA ASN A 214 -10.05 -4.04 6.11
C ASN A 214 -9.25 -2.84 5.56
N ASP A 215 -8.23 -3.15 4.75
CA ASP A 215 -7.28 -2.17 4.23
C ASP A 215 -6.63 -2.65 2.92
N TRP A 216 -5.95 -1.75 2.21
CA TRP A 216 -5.26 -2.05 0.94
C TRP A 216 -3.93 -2.78 1.16
N GLY A 217 -3.70 -3.84 0.38
CA GLY A 217 -2.45 -4.59 0.38
C GLY A 217 -1.25 -3.82 -0.19
N ILE A 218 -0.08 -4.46 -0.18
CA ILE A 218 1.11 -3.92 -0.84
C ILE A 218 0.83 -3.89 -2.36
N PRO A 219 0.89 -2.72 -3.00
CA PRO A 219 0.68 -2.60 -4.43
C PRO A 219 1.75 -3.33 -5.22
N GLN A 220 1.34 -3.90 -6.35
CA GLN A 220 2.21 -4.60 -7.29
C GLN A 220 2.26 -3.80 -8.60
N ASN A 221 3.46 -3.58 -9.12
CA ASN A 221 3.62 -2.97 -10.45
C ASN A 221 3.09 -3.95 -11.50
N LEU A 222 2.28 -3.47 -12.46
CA LEU A 222 1.80 -4.32 -13.56
C LEU A 222 2.93 -4.79 -14.49
N GLY A 223 4.08 -4.11 -14.42
CA GLY A 223 5.28 -4.44 -15.15
C GLY A 223 5.15 -4.17 -16.65
N PHE A 224 6.18 -4.54 -17.39
CA PHE A 224 6.18 -4.41 -18.83
C PHE A 224 5.15 -5.36 -19.48
N PRO A 225 4.41 -4.93 -20.52
CA PRO A 225 4.48 -3.63 -21.20
C PRO A 225 3.43 -2.61 -20.72
N TYR A 226 2.76 -2.85 -19.59
CA TYR A 226 1.80 -1.90 -19.03
C TYR A 226 2.51 -0.69 -18.43
N SER A 227 3.67 -0.92 -17.81
CA SER A 227 4.64 0.09 -17.36
C SER A 227 5.82 0.17 -18.34
N SER A 228 6.36 1.37 -18.55
CA SER A 228 7.32 1.74 -19.58
C SER A 228 8.28 2.83 -19.09
N PRO A 229 9.36 3.17 -19.83
CA PRO A 229 10.24 4.29 -19.49
C PRO A 229 9.56 5.68 -19.45
N GLY A 230 8.33 5.80 -19.94
CA GLY A 230 7.53 7.02 -19.94
C GLY A 230 6.70 7.21 -18.67
N ASP A 231 5.61 7.97 -18.77
CA ASP A 231 4.55 8.05 -17.77
C ASP A 231 3.35 7.23 -18.23
N ASP A 232 3.08 6.16 -17.49
CA ASP A 232 1.92 5.30 -17.64
C ASP A 232 0.90 5.66 -16.56
N LEU A 233 -0.17 6.32 -16.99
CA LEU A 233 -0.99 7.16 -16.13
C LEU A 233 -2.25 6.47 -15.63
N MET A 234 -2.83 5.55 -16.41
CA MET A 234 -4.10 4.93 -16.06
C MET A 234 -4.24 3.54 -16.69
N TYR A 235 -4.81 2.63 -15.90
CA TYR A 235 -5.26 1.32 -16.35
C TYR A 235 -6.69 1.07 -15.91
N ILE A 236 -7.53 0.61 -16.83
CA ILE A 236 -8.95 0.34 -16.57
C ILE A 236 -9.39 -0.90 -17.31
N ASN A 237 -9.96 -1.87 -16.58
CA ASN A 237 -10.66 -2.99 -17.17
C ASN A 237 -12.11 -2.59 -17.49
N SER A 238 -12.66 -3.12 -18.59
CA SER A 238 -14.10 -3.10 -18.81
C SER A 238 -14.81 -3.98 -17.77
N ASP A 239 -16.07 -3.67 -17.46
CA ASP A 239 -16.79 -4.36 -16.37
C ASP A 239 -16.96 -5.85 -16.64
N ASN A 240 -17.11 -6.23 -17.91
CA ASN A 240 -17.16 -7.61 -18.36
C ASN A 240 -15.79 -8.26 -18.58
N ARG A 241 -14.69 -7.53 -18.35
CA ARG A 241 -13.31 -7.98 -18.59
C ARG A 241 -13.07 -8.52 -20.01
N ASP A 242 -13.70 -7.90 -21.02
CA ASP A 242 -13.38 -8.16 -22.43
C ASP A 242 -12.16 -7.34 -22.88
N PHE A 243 -12.00 -6.14 -22.33
CA PHE A 243 -10.99 -5.18 -22.74
C PHE A 243 -10.31 -4.51 -21.55
N SER A 244 -9.07 -4.08 -21.78
CA SER A 244 -8.34 -3.17 -20.90
C SER A 244 -7.99 -1.91 -21.66
N PHE A 245 -7.98 -0.76 -20.99
CA PHE A 245 -7.45 0.47 -21.56
C PHE A 245 -6.24 0.94 -20.77
N VAL A 246 -5.21 1.36 -21.49
CA VAL A 246 -3.97 1.94 -20.94
C VAL A 246 -3.85 3.37 -21.44
N VAL A 247 -3.57 4.31 -20.54
CA VAL A 247 -3.28 5.70 -20.90
C VAL A 247 -1.82 5.98 -20.59
N SER A 248 -1.07 6.45 -21.59
CA SER A 248 0.38 6.65 -21.48
C SER A 248 0.88 7.76 -22.39
N ASN A 249 2.01 8.38 -22.03
CA ASN A 249 2.77 9.28 -22.90
C ASN A 249 4.00 8.62 -23.56
N ARG A 250 4.15 7.28 -23.45
CA ARG A 250 5.33 6.53 -23.93
C ARG A 250 5.75 6.83 -25.38
N ASP A 251 4.78 7.04 -26.27
CA ASP A 251 4.97 7.27 -27.70
C ASP A 251 4.52 8.67 -28.14
N ILE A 252 4.54 9.66 -27.24
CA ILE A 252 4.06 11.02 -27.50
C ILE A 252 5.17 12.03 -27.23
N ALA A 253 5.47 12.84 -28.24
CA ALA A 253 6.47 13.92 -28.12
C ALA A 253 5.92 15.19 -27.45
N SER A 254 4.61 15.43 -27.52
CA SER A 254 3.95 16.60 -26.91
C SER A 254 3.58 16.34 -25.46
N SER A 255 3.98 17.24 -24.55
CA SER A 255 3.63 17.18 -23.12
C SER A 255 2.14 17.23 -22.83
N ASP A 256 1.35 17.78 -23.76
CA ASP A 256 -0.05 18.16 -23.55
C ASP A 256 -1.00 17.09 -24.11
N SER A 257 -0.46 15.95 -24.54
CA SER A 257 -1.21 14.85 -25.13
C SER A 257 -0.86 13.52 -24.49
N VAL A 258 -1.82 12.61 -24.48
CA VAL A 258 -1.63 11.22 -24.05
C VAL A 258 -2.23 10.30 -25.10
N LYS A 259 -1.75 9.06 -25.14
CA LYS A 259 -2.32 8.01 -25.99
C LYS A 259 -3.15 7.05 -25.14
N ILE A 260 -4.34 6.71 -25.62
CA ILE A 260 -5.22 5.69 -25.04
C ILE A 260 -5.12 4.45 -25.93
N TYR A 261 -4.68 3.34 -25.37
CA TYR A 261 -4.59 2.04 -26.03
C TYR A 261 -5.76 1.16 -25.56
N LYS A 262 -6.47 0.51 -26.51
CA LYS A 262 -7.46 -0.52 -26.21
C LYS A 262 -6.80 -1.89 -26.42
N LEU A 263 -6.75 -2.68 -25.37
CA LEU A 263 -6.17 -4.01 -25.36
C LEU A 263 -7.26 -5.06 -25.15
N ARG A 264 -7.07 -6.26 -25.69
CA ARG A 264 -7.83 -7.43 -25.27
C ARG A 264 -7.46 -7.73 -23.81
N PHE A 265 -8.46 -7.95 -22.96
CA PHE A 265 -8.20 -8.34 -21.58
C PHE A 265 -7.60 -9.75 -21.56
N ASP A 266 -6.56 -9.94 -20.75
CA ASP A 266 -5.94 -11.24 -20.51
C ASP A 266 -5.70 -11.38 -19.00
N GLY A 267 -6.48 -12.26 -18.37
CA GLY A 267 -6.39 -12.50 -16.92
C GLY A 267 -5.16 -13.31 -16.53
N THR A 268 -4.55 -14.05 -17.46
CA THR A 268 -3.43 -14.94 -17.22
C THR A 268 -2.43 -14.88 -18.38
N PRO A 269 -1.79 -13.71 -18.61
CA PRO A 269 -0.93 -13.54 -19.76
C PRO A 269 0.24 -14.51 -19.70
N VAL A 270 0.45 -15.20 -20.81
CA VAL A 270 1.67 -15.99 -21.01
C VAL A 270 2.82 -15.00 -21.08
N LYS A 271 3.72 -15.08 -20.10
CA LYS A 271 4.90 -14.22 -20.06
C LYS A 271 6.16 -15.00 -20.44
N SER A 272 7.03 -14.31 -21.16
CA SER A 272 8.34 -14.82 -21.60
C SER A 272 9.38 -13.73 -21.41
N ALA A 273 10.66 -14.11 -21.37
CA ALA A 273 11.74 -13.14 -21.42
C ALA A 273 11.72 -12.39 -22.76
N ILE A 274 11.99 -11.09 -22.71
CA ILE A 274 12.26 -10.27 -23.89
C ILE A 274 13.73 -10.43 -24.27
N THR A 275 13.99 -10.76 -25.53
CA THR A 275 15.31 -11.20 -25.99
C THR A 275 16.19 -10.06 -26.51
N SER A 276 15.62 -8.90 -26.82
CA SER A 276 16.34 -7.73 -27.34
C SER A 276 15.63 -6.42 -26.99
N ALA A 277 16.37 -5.30 -27.04
CA ALA A 277 15.81 -3.97 -26.83
C ALA A 277 14.83 -3.60 -27.96
N GLU A 278 15.08 -4.09 -29.17
CA GLU A 278 14.21 -3.93 -30.34
C GLU A 278 12.87 -4.65 -30.12
N GLU A 279 12.89 -5.89 -29.64
CA GLU A 279 11.66 -6.62 -29.27
C GLU A 279 10.90 -5.90 -28.14
N ALA A 280 11.60 -5.38 -27.14
CA ALA A 280 10.99 -4.60 -26.06
C ALA A 280 10.33 -3.33 -26.60
N TYR A 281 11.02 -2.59 -27.47
CA TYR A 281 10.50 -1.38 -28.08
C TYR A 281 9.22 -1.67 -28.88
N ASP A 282 9.23 -2.70 -29.73
CA ASP A 282 8.09 -3.09 -30.56
C ASP A 282 6.87 -3.52 -29.72
N ILE A 283 7.08 -4.31 -28.66
CA ILE A 283 5.99 -4.71 -27.76
C ILE A 283 5.46 -3.51 -26.98
N SER A 284 6.34 -2.60 -26.56
CA SER A 284 5.95 -1.41 -25.79
C SER A 284 5.06 -0.43 -26.55
N GLY A 285 5.20 -0.39 -27.88
CA GLY A 285 4.36 0.41 -28.75
C GLY A 285 2.90 -0.06 -28.82
N LEU A 286 2.59 -1.23 -28.23
CA LEU A 286 1.23 -1.80 -28.16
C LEU A 286 0.54 -1.73 -29.52
N LEU A 287 1.24 -2.16 -30.57
CA LEU A 287 0.78 -2.07 -31.95
C LEU A 287 -0.35 -3.08 -32.22
N PRO A 288 -1.34 -2.73 -33.07
CA PRO A 288 -2.46 -3.61 -33.39
C PRO A 288 -2.03 -4.97 -33.95
N GLU A 289 -2.86 -5.98 -33.70
CA GLU A 289 -2.71 -7.33 -34.24
C GLU A 289 -2.64 -7.32 -35.78
N GLY A 290 -1.64 -8.00 -36.36
CA GLY A 290 -1.40 -8.03 -37.81
C GLY A 290 -0.40 -6.99 -38.34
N THR A 291 0.08 -6.06 -37.49
CA THR A 291 1.25 -5.23 -37.83
C THR A 291 2.48 -6.14 -37.95
N LYS A 292 3.24 -6.05 -39.05
CA LYS A 292 4.45 -6.87 -39.25
C LYS A 292 5.43 -6.64 -38.09
N ARG A 293 5.60 -7.64 -37.22
CA ARG A 293 6.69 -7.70 -36.23
C ARG A 293 7.85 -8.46 -36.85
N GLU A 294 9.08 -8.06 -36.59
CA GLU A 294 10.23 -8.84 -37.01
C GLU A 294 10.23 -10.20 -36.27
N GLU A 295 10.51 -11.29 -36.99
CA GLU A 295 10.73 -12.59 -36.35
C GLU A 295 12.13 -12.60 -35.70
N TYR A 296 12.16 -12.43 -34.39
CA TYR A 296 13.40 -12.53 -33.62
C TYR A 296 13.79 -14.01 -33.46
N SER A 297 14.53 -14.56 -34.42
CA SER A 297 15.11 -15.90 -34.30
C SER A 297 16.14 -15.92 -33.17
N GLY A 298 15.93 -16.78 -32.16
CA GLY A 298 16.80 -16.94 -31.00
C GLY A 298 18.27 -17.12 -31.39
N ARG A 299 19.07 -16.07 -31.18
CA ARG A 299 20.53 -16.17 -31.27
C ARG A 299 21.06 -16.60 -29.92
N ASN A 300 21.71 -17.78 -29.92
CA ASN A 300 22.56 -18.34 -28.87
C ASN A 300 22.72 -17.46 -27.62
N ILE A 301 21.91 -17.72 -26.59
CA ILE A 301 22.15 -17.19 -25.25
C ILE A 301 22.65 -18.36 -24.41
N GLN A 302 23.86 -18.21 -23.91
CA GLN A 302 24.46 -19.11 -22.94
C GLN A 302 23.53 -19.17 -21.72
N SER A 303 22.73 -20.24 -21.67
CA SER A 303 21.82 -20.54 -20.57
C SER A 303 22.62 -20.54 -19.26
N MET A 304 22.48 -19.51 -18.45
CA MET A 304 22.88 -19.58 -17.04
C MET A 304 21.78 -20.28 -16.24
N THR A 305 21.44 -21.52 -16.60
CA THR A 305 20.67 -22.40 -15.72
C THR A 305 21.59 -22.84 -14.58
N SER A 306 21.42 -22.23 -13.42
CA SER A 306 22.07 -22.62 -12.18
C SER A 306 21.55 -24.01 -11.72
N PRO A 307 22.37 -24.91 -11.14
CA PRO A 307 21.98 -26.23 -10.62
C PRO A 307 20.84 -26.24 -9.58
N TYR A 308 20.43 -25.06 -9.09
CA TYR A 308 19.30 -24.83 -8.19
C TYR A 308 17.93 -24.84 -8.89
N ALA A 309 17.94 -25.17 -10.19
CA ALA A 309 16.83 -25.26 -11.12
C ALA A 309 15.76 -26.29 -10.83
N ASP A 310 16.23 -27.44 -10.37
CA ASP A 310 15.46 -28.65 -10.37
C ASP A 310 14.45 -28.58 -9.23
N GLY A 311 13.17 -28.63 -9.60
CA GLY A 311 12.04 -28.56 -8.67
C GLY A 311 11.19 -27.28 -8.75
N TYR A 312 11.71 -26.14 -9.22
CA TYR A 312 10.87 -24.93 -9.37
C TYR A 312 9.83 -25.09 -10.49
N SER A 313 10.25 -25.67 -11.60
CA SER A 313 9.39 -25.97 -12.76
C SER A 313 8.24 -26.92 -12.43
N SER A 314 8.45 -27.90 -11.53
CA SER A 314 7.38 -28.80 -11.08
C SER A 314 6.42 -28.13 -10.11
N ILE A 315 6.89 -27.23 -9.24
CA ILE A 315 6.02 -26.46 -8.33
C ILE A 315 5.07 -25.55 -9.13
N VAL A 316 5.56 -24.89 -10.18
CA VAL A 316 4.73 -24.05 -11.06
C VAL A 316 3.75 -24.90 -11.89
N LYS A 317 4.14 -26.10 -12.32
CA LYS A 317 3.24 -27.05 -13.00
C LYS A 317 2.11 -27.51 -12.07
N ASN A 318 2.45 -27.87 -10.82
CA ASN A 318 1.48 -28.26 -9.81
C ASN A 318 0.51 -27.11 -9.48
N LEU A 319 0.99 -25.86 -9.46
CA LEU A 319 0.14 -24.67 -9.30
C LEU A 319 -0.95 -24.61 -10.40
N ARG A 320 -0.56 -24.82 -11.66
CA ARG A 320 -1.48 -24.77 -12.81
C ARG A 320 -2.50 -25.91 -12.80
N GLU A 321 -2.05 -27.11 -12.47
CA GLU A 321 -2.95 -28.28 -12.36
C GLU A 321 -4.01 -28.02 -11.27
N LEU A 322 -3.58 -27.50 -10.11
CA LEU A 322 -4.48 -27.18 -9.00
C LEU A 322 -5.45 -26.04 -9.34
N GLN A 323 -5.00 -24.99 -10.02
CA GLN A 323 -5.88 -23.92 -10.52
C GLN A 323 -6.95 -24.45 -11.48
N THR A 324 -6.56 -25.34 -12.39
CA THR A 324 -7.49 -25.97 -13.35
C THR A 324 -8.51 -26.87 -12.64
N GLU A 325 -8.12 -27.57 -11.57
CA GLU A 325 -9.03 -28.38 -10.76
C GLU A 325 -10.01 -27.53 -9.93
N ILE A 326 -9.55 -26.38 -9.42
CA ILE A 326 -10.41 -25.40 -8.74
C ILE A 326 -11.48 -24.88 -9.69
N ASP A 327 -11.11 -24.44 -10.89
CA ASP A 327 -12.04 -23.90 -11.88
C ASP A 327 -13.10 -24.92 -12.30
N LYS A 328 -12.70 -26.18 -12.49
CA LYS A 328 -13.63 -27.30 -12.74
C LYS A 328 -14.59 -27.50 -11.57
N THR A 329 -14.10 -27.49 -10.34
CA THR A 329 -14.90 -27.68 -9.13
C THR A 329 -15.90 -26.53 -8.94
N VAL A 330 -15.50 -25.28 -9.21
CA VAL A 330 -16.38 -24.11 -9.18
C VAL A 330 -17.48 -24.20 -10.23
N SER A 331 -17.12 -24.54 -11.47
CA SER A 331 -18.08 -24.72 -12.57
C SER A 331 -19.10 -25.83 -12.28
N GLU A 332 -18.62 -26.97 -11.75
CA GLU A 332 -19.48 -28.08 -11.33
C GLU A 332 -20.42 -27.68 -10.18
N ASN A 333 -19.93 -26.98 -9.15
CA ASN A 333 -20.74 -26.51 -8.02
C ASN A 333 -21.85 -25.55 -8.49
N ASN A 334 -21.52 -24.59 -9.36
CA ASN A 334 -22.50 -23.67 -9.93
C ASN A 334 -23.59 -24.42 -10.70
N ARG A 335 -23.21 -25.42 -11.52
CA ARG A 335 -24.18 -26.27 -12.22
C ARG A 335 -25.08 -27.06 -11.26
N ILE A 336 -24.53 -27.59 -10.16
CA ILE A 336 -25.32 -28.31 -9.15
C ILE A 336 -26.29 -27.34 -8.44
N ARG A 337 -25.88 -26.11 -8.16
CA ARG A 337 -26.76 -25.08 -7.57
C ARG A 337 -27.90 -24.67 -8.49
N GLU A 338 -27.64 -24.55 -9.79
CA GLU A 338 -28.68 -24.30 -10.79
C GLU A 338 -29.69 -25.44 -10.83
N LEU A 339 -29.22 -26.70 -10.81
CA LEU A 339 -30.08 -27.89 -10.73
C LEU A 339 -30.87 -27.95 -9.41
N TYR A 340 -30.28 -27.55 -8.28
CA TYR A 340 -30.96 -27.47 -6.99
C TYR A 340 -32.07 -26.43 -7.01
N ALA A 341 -31.81 -25.25 -7.56
CA ALA A 341 -32.78 -24.16 -7.70
C ALA A 341 -33.95 -24.54 -8.63
N ALA A 342 -33.68 -25.33 -9.68
CA ALA A 342 -34.68 -25.79 -10.65
C ALA A 342 -35.47 -27.03 -10.21
N SER A 343 -34.92 -27.87 -9.31
CA SER A 343 -35.59 -29.10 -8.86
C SER A 343 -36.74 -28.79 -7.89
N THR A 344 -37.84 -29.53 -7.93
CA THR A 344 -38.98 -29.42 -7.00
C THR A 344 -39.17 -30.68 -6.14
N ASP A 345 -38.41 -31.75 -6.40
CA ASP A 345 -38.45 -33.00 -5.65
C ASP A 345 -37.57 -32.92 -4.39
N ALA A 346 -38.15 -33.27 -3.24
CA ALA A 346 -37.49 -33.18 -1.94
C ALA A 346 -36.33 -34.17 -1.79
N SER A 347 -36.44 -35.36 -2.38
CA SER A 347 -35.37 -36.37 -2.35
C SER A 347 -34.19 -35.96 -3.22
N ALA A 348 -34.46 -35.47 -4.44
CA ALA A 348 -33.43 -34.92 -5.33
C ALA A 348 -32.72 -33.70 -4.74
N ARG A 349 -33.46 -32.78 -4.09
CA ARG A 349 -32.87 -31.60 -3.42
C ARG A 349 -31.93 -31.99 -2.28
N SER A 350 -32.31 -32.95 -1.44
CA SER A 350 -31.44 -33.42 -0.35
C SER A 350 -30.15 -34.05 -0.87
N SER A 351 -30.22 -34.80 -1.98
CA SER A 351 -29.04 -35.35 -2.66
C SER A 351 -28.14 -34.26 -3.27
N LEU A 352 -28.72 -33.25 -3.91
CA LEU A 352 -27.98 -32.12 -4.51
C LEU A 352 -27.34 -31.23 -3.45
N GLU A 353 -28.04 -30.98 -2.33
CA GLU A 353 -27.50 -30.22 -1.18
C GLU A 353 -26.25 -30.89 -0.62
N LYS A 354 -26.27 -32.22 -0.46
CA LYS A 354 -25.09 -33.00 -0.06
C LYS A 354 -23.94 -32.86 -1.07
N GLN A 355 -24.22 -32.82 -2.37
CA GLN A 355 -23.20 -32.62 -3.41
C GLN A 355 -22.62 -31.20 -3.39
N ILE A 356 -23.45 -30.17 -3.15
CA ILE A 356 -23.00 -28.77 -2.99
C ILE A 356 -22.06 -28.67 -1.80
N THR A 357 -22.44 -29.19 -0.63
CA THR A 357 -21.61 -29.16 0.57
C THR A 357 -20.28 -29.88 0.36
N LEU A 358 -20.27 -31.04 -0.32
CA LEU A 358 -19.03 -31.76 -0.64
C LEU A 358 -18.13 -30.99 -1.62
N ALA A 359 -18.71 -30.33 -2.62
CA ALA A 359 -17.97 -29.49 -3.56
C ALA A 359 -17.41 -28.22 -2.88
N GLU A 360 -18.13 -27.64 -1.92
CA GLU A 360 -17.64 -26.50 -1.12
C GLU A 360 -16.48 -26.89 -0.21
N ILE A 361 -16.55 -28.06 0.44
CA ILE A 361 -15.44 -28.59 1.27
C ILE A 361 -14.20 -28.82 0.39
N ARG A 362 -14.36 -29.45 -0.78
CA ARG A 362 -13.27 -29.67 -1.74
C ARG A 362 -12.64 -28.35 -2.20
N LEU A 363 -13.46 -27.33 -2.45
CA LEU A 363 -12.98 -26.01 -2.86
C LEU A 363 -12.12 -25.35 -1.77
N ILE A 364 -12.53 -25.46 -0.49
CA ILE A 364 -11.76 -24.94 0.65
C ILE A 364 -10.40 -25.66 0.75
N GLU A 365 -10.38 -26.98 0.60
CA GLU A 365 -9.13 -27.76 0.62
C GLU A 365 -8.20 -27.39 -0.53
N GLN A 366 -8.72 -27.24 -1.75
CA GLN A 366 -7.94 -26.84 -2.92
C GLN A 366 -7.40 -25.40 -2.80
N GLN A 367 -8.19 -24.48 -2.22
CA GLN A 367 -7.75 -23.10 -1.96
C GLN A 367 -6.63 -23.04 -0.92
N GLU A 368 -6.68 -23.91 0.11
CA GLU A 368 -5.61 -24.00 1.09
C GLU A 368 -4.34 -24.60 0.48
N GLN A 369 -4.46 -25.63 -0.36
CA GLN A 369 -3.34 -26.16 -1.15
C GLN A 369 -2.73 -25.09 -2.07
N LEU A 370 -3.57 -24.27 -2.72
CA LEU A 370 -3.14 -23.18 -3.59
C LEU A 370 -2.35 -22.14 -2.81
N ARG A 371 -2.81 -21.81 -1.60
CA ARG A 371 -2.11 -20.91 -0.68
C ARG A 371 -0.74 -21.47 -0.30
N THR A 372 -0.65 -22.75 0.03
CA THR A 372 0.62 -23.42 0.37
C THR A 372 1.59 -23.45 -0.82
N VAL A 373 1.12 -23.76 -2.03
CA VAL A 373 1.95 -23.75 -3.25
C VAL A 373 2.46 -22.34 -3.54
N ASN A 374 1.61 -21.32 -3.45
CA ASN A 374 2.01 -19.92 -3.64
C ASN A 374 3.02 -19.45 -2.59
N GLN A 375 2.86 -19.84 -1.32
CA GLN A 375 3.85 -19.56 -0.27
C GLN A 375 5.19 -20.25 -0.56
N THR A 376 5.15 -21.47 -1.09
CA THR A 376 6.35 -22.22 -1.48
C THR A 376 7.07 -21.55 -2.65
N ILE A 377 6.31 -21.08 -3.65
CA ILE A 377 6.83 -20.29 -4.78
C ILE A 377 7.47 -19.00 -4.28
N GLN A 378 6.76 -18.22 -3.46
CA GLN A 378 7.29 -16.99 -2.88
C GLN A 378 8.55 -17.23 -2.05
N THR A 379 8.58 -18.29 -1.25
CA THR A 379 9.78 -18.65 -0.46
C THR A 379 10.94 -19.03 -1.38
N LYS A 380 10.69 -19.78 -2.45
CA LYS A 380 11.70 -20.17 -3.43
C LYS A 380 12.19 -18.97 -4.24
N GLU A 381 11.31 -18.06 -4.60
CA GLU A 381 11.63 -16.80 -5.28
C GLU A 381 12.44 -15.86 -4.38
N LEU A 382 12.08 -15.75 -3.09
CA LEU A 382 12.88 -15.04 -2.10
C LEU A 382 14.25 -15.71 -1.88
N GLU A 383 14.32 -17.05 -1.91
CA GLU A 383 15.57 -17.80 -1.85
C GLU A 383 16.45 -17.53 -3.08
N PHE A 384 15.86 -17.44 -4.28
CA PHE A 384 16.56 -17.06 -5.52
C PHE A 384 17.06 -15.60 -5.46
N LEU A 385 16.20 -14.68 -5.02
CA LEU A 385 16.52 -13.27 -4.83
C LEU A 385 17.65 -13.06 -3.82
N SER A 386 17.62 -13.77 -2.68
CA SER A 386 18.67 -13.67 -1.65
C SER A 386 20.02 -14.23 -2.08
N LYS A 387 20.05 -15.14 -3.06
CA LYS A 387 21.27 -15.77 -3.58
C LYS A 387 21.76 -15.15 -4.88
N GLY A 388 21.08 -14.13 -5.41
CA GLY A 388 21.40 -13.52 -6.69
C GLY A 388 21.32 -14.51 -7.87
N LEU A 389 20.49 -15.54 -7.74
CA LEU A 389 20.31 -16.59 -8.75
C LEU A 389 18.95 -16.41 -9.44
N ILE A 390 18.89 -16.74 -10.73
CA ILE A 390 17.67 -16.74 -11.52
C ILE A 390 17.04 -18.13 -11.47
N ALA A 391 15.73 -18.21 -11.25
CA ALA A 391 14.95 -19.43 -11.38
C ALA A 391 14.95 -19.89 -12.85
N PRO A 392 15.45 -21.08 -13.18
CA PRO A 392 15.55 -21.52 -14.56
C PRO A 392 14.23 -22.09 -15.07
N ARG A 393 14.00 -21.95 -16.38
CA ARG A 393 12.99 -22.69 -17.12
C ARG A 393 13.60 -23.31 -18.37
N SER A 394 13.41 -24.63 -18.48
CA SER A 394 13.75 -25.43 -19.66
C SER A 394 12.79 -25.14 -20.83
N GLU A 395 13.27 -25.35 -22.05
CA GLU A 395 12.50 -25.12 -23.29
C GLU A 395 11.29 -26.05 -23.49
N ASP A 396 11.13 -27.10 -22.67
CA ASP A 396 10.05 -28.08 -22.80
C ASP A 396 8.63 -27.51 -22.50
N PHE A 397 8.53 -26.28 -21.98
CA PHE A 397 7.26 -25.62 -21.69
C PHE A 397 6.48 -25.15 -22.93
N LEU A 398 7.03 -25.27 -24.15
CA LEU A 398 6.45 -24.75 -25.39
C LEU A 398 5.54 -25.72 -26.14
N LYS A 399 5.33 -26.96 -25.67
CA LYS A 399 4.64 -27.98 -26.47
C LYS A 399 3.12 -28.11 -26.28
N ASP A 400 2.48 -27.43 -25.33
CA ASP A 400 1.08 -27.74 -24.98
C ASP A 400 0.04 -26.62 -25.12
N THR A 401 0.38 -25.45 -25.68
CA THR A 401 -0.65 -24.41 -25.93
C THR A 401 -1.29 -24.61 -27.30
N LYS A 402 -2.42 -25.33 -27.33
CA LYS A 402 -3.38 -25.22 -28.44
C LYS A 402 -3.81 -23.76 -28.58
N GLN A 403 -3.58 -23.21 -29.77
CA GLN A 403 -4.23 -22.00 -30.29
C GLN A 403 -5.73 -22.08 -30.03
N SER A 404 -6.27 -21.13 -29.28
CA SER A 404 -7.70 -20.83 -29.34
C SER A 404 -7.88 -19.70 -30.36
N ASP A 405 -8.26 -20.11 -31.57
CA ASP A 405 -8.81 -19.21 -32.57
C ASP A 405 -10.09 -18.60 -32.00
N SER A 406 -10.08 -17.29 -31.71
CA SER A 406 -11.31 -16.50 -31.64
C SER A 406 -11.17 -15.31 -32.57
N THR A 407 -11.62 -15.54 -33.80
CA THR A 407 -11.91 -14.53 -34.81
C THR A 407 -13.14 -13.74 -34.39
N ALA A 408 -12.99 -12.82 -33.43
CA ALA A 408 -13.98 -11.77 -33.20
C ALA A 408 -13.60 -10.55 -34.04
N LYS A 409 -14.00 -10.58 -35.32
CA LYS A 409 -14.20 -9.36 -36.09
C LYS A 409 -15.42 -8.62 -35.50
N ASP A 410 -15.26 -7.31 -35.41
CA ASP A 410 -16.30 -6.26 -35.42
C ASP A 410 -16.65 -5.58 -34.08
N SER A 411 -16.07 -4.39 -33.90
CA SER A 411 -16.80 -3.19 -33.46
C SER A 411 -15.96 -1.97 -33.87
N SER A 412 -16.47 -1.18 -34.79
CA SER A 412 -15.90 0.09 -35.24
C SER A 412 -15.46 0.97 -34.07
N PHE A 413 -14.24 1.47 -34.18
CA PHE A 413 -13.52 2.30 -33.22
C PHE A 413 -14.07 3.75 -33.23
N GLU A 414 -15.36 3.95 -32.90
CA GLU A 414 -15.94 5.29 -32.85
C GLU A 414 -15.60 6.00 -31.53
N PHE A 415 -14.70 6.97 -31.63
CA PHE A 415 -14.33 7.84 -30.52
C PHE A 415 -15.35 8.96 -30.37
N VAL A 416 -16.23 8.80 -29.39
CA VAL A 416 -17.14 9.87 -28.97
C VAL A 416 -16.59 10.49 -27.70
N LYS A 417 -16.23 11.78 -27.77
CA LYS A 417 -15.89 12.56 -26.58
C LYS A 417 -17.15 12.71 -25.72
N ARG A 418 -17.10 12.18 -24.50
CA ARG A 418 -18.21 12.19 -23.54
C ARG A 418 -18.25 13.47 -22.73
N SER A 419 -19.32 13.65 -21.97
CA SER A 419 -19.49 14.73 -21.01
C SER A 419 -19.33 14.23 -19.58
N PHE A 420 -18.93 15.12 -18.68
CA PHE A 420 -18.97 14.83 -17.25
C PHE A 420 -20.40 14.61 -16.79
N GLY A 421 -20.55 13.72 -15.82
CA GLY A 421 -21.77 13.58 -15.05
C GLY A 421 -21.98 14.74 -14.08
N PRO A 422 -23.14 14.76 -13.41
CA PRO A 422 -23.44 15.79 -12.42
C PRO A 422 -22.47 15.72 -11.24
N THR A 423 -22.10 16.89 -10.71
CA THR A 423 -21.25 16.99 -9.52
C THR A 423 -21.87 16.22 -8.36
N LEU A 424 -21.05 15.41 -7.70
CA LEU A 424 -21.46 14.64 -6.53
C LEU A 424 -21.83 15.58 -5.37
N LEU A 425 -23.06 15.46 -4.88
CA LEU A 425 -23.49 16.10 -3.64
C LEU A 425 -22.95 15.31 -2.45
N ILE A 426 -21.90 15.85 -1.81
CA ILE A 426 -21.22 15.25 -0.66
C ILE A 426 -21.54 16.04 0.59
N ASN A 427 -22.33 15.44 1.49
CA ASN A 427 -22.56 15.97 2.84
C ASN A 427 -21.66 15.21 3.83
N ILE A 428 -20.51 15.80 4.18
CA ILE A 428 -19.55 15.18 5.10
C ILE A 428 -20.12 15.18 6.53
N GLN A 429 -19.98 14.06 7.23
CA GLN A 429 -20.32 13.96 8.65
C GLN A 429 -19.58 15.04 9.44
N LYS A 430 -20.32 15.79 10.26
CA LYS A 430 -19.71 16.75 11.18
C LYS A 430 -18.83 15.98 12.16
N PRO A 431 -17.57 16.39 12.40
CA PRO A 431 -16.72 15.73 13.36
C PRO A 431 -17.42 15.70 14.72
N VAL A 432 -17.57 14.51 15.30
CA VAL A 432 -18.03 14.36 16.67
C VAL A 432 -16.96 14.99 17.54
N VAL A 433 -17.27 16.11 18.19
CA VAL A 433 -16.35 16.71 19.17
C VAL A 433 -16.19 15.71 20.30
N THR A 434 -15.04 15.04 20.35
CA THR A 434 -14.74 14.09 21.42
C THR A 434 -14.41 14.88 22.68
N PHE A 435 -15.14 14.60 23.76
CA PHE A 435 -14.88 15.21 25.06
C PHE A 435 -13.54 14.69 25.60
N ASP A 436 -12.63 15.58 26.01
CA ASP A 436 -11.35 15.18 26.61
C ASP A 436 -11.57 14.53 27.98
N ASN A 437 -11.47 13.21 28.00
CA ASN A 437 -11.72 12.37 29.17
C ASN A 437 -10.51 12.25 30.13
N THR A 438 -9.39 12.91 29.82
CA THR A 438 -8.17 12.83 30.64
C THR A 438 -8.32 13.55 31.98
N PHE A 439 -7.79 12.95 33.04
CA PHE A 439 -7.85 13.54 34.38
C PHE A 439 -6.96 14.77 34.48
N ARG A 440 -7.56 15.91 34.84
CA ARG A 440 -6.86 17.18 35.06
C ARG A 440 -7.51 17.99 36.18
N ILE A 441 -6.74 18.91 36.74
CA ILE A 441 -7.22 19.88 37.72
C ILE A 441 -7.02 21.26 37.11
N GLU A 442 -8.11 21.95 36.84
CA GLU A 442 -8.15 23.27 36.21
C GLU A 442 -8.82 24.30 37.13
N SER A 443 -9.05 25.52 36.63
CA SER A 443 -9.77 26.57 37.35
C SER A 443 -11.27 26.25 37.51
N GLU A 444 -11.88 25.53 36.57
CA GLU A 444 -13.29 25.13 36.61
C GLU A 444 -13.48 23.66 36.22
N SER A 445 -14.50 23.01 36.78
CA SER A 445 -14.89 21.63 36.42
C SER A 445 -15.91 21.61 35.29
N GLN A 446 -15.74 20.65 34.38
CA GLN A 446 -16.60 20.33 33.26
C GLN A 446 -17.28 18.98 33.51
N ILE A 447 -18.58 18.93 33.23
CA ILE A 447 -19.39 17.72 33.36
C ILE A 447 -19.44 17.04 31.99
N ALA A 448 -19.05 15.77 31.95
CA ALA A 448 -19.13 14.90 30.79
C ALA A 448 -20.32 13.95 30.92
N GLU A 449 -20.91 13.57 29.79
CA GLU A 449 -21.93 12.51 29.76
C GLU A 449 -21.29 11.15 30.10
N ASP A 450 -21.95 10.38 30.95
CA ASP A 450 -21.51 9.04 31.32
C ASP A 450 -21.89 8.01 30.23
N ASN A 451 -21.05 7.89 29.19
CA ASN A 451 -21.19 6.86 28.16
C ASN A 451 -19.95 5.96 28.11
N PRO A 452 -19.87 4.89 28.93
CA PRO A 452 -18.73 3.98 28.91
C PRO A 452 -18.71 3.18 27.60
N ASN A 453 -17.59 3.21 26.89
CA ASN A 453 -17.37 2.43 25.67
C ASN A 453 -17.65 0.93 25.96
N PRO A 454 -18.53 0.26 25.19
CA PRO A 454 -19.00 -1.10 25.51
C PRO A 454 -17.96 -2.22 25.45
N ASN A 455 -16.71 -1.94 25.05
CA ASN A 455 -15.68 -2.97 24.84
C ASN A 455 -14.35 -2.75 25.61
N GLU A 456 -14.29 -1.85 26.60
CA GLU A 456 -13.02 -1.49 27.25
C GLU A 456 -13.04 -1.62 28.79
N LEU A 457 -11.90 -2.01 29.36
CA LEU A 457 -11.63 -1.94 30.79
C LEU A 457 -11.24 -0.50 31.16
N ILE A 458 -12.05 0.14 32.01
CA ILE A 458 -11.81 1.50 32.47
C ILE A 458 -11.90 1.61 34.00
N TYR A 459 -11.10 2.50 34.57
CA TYR A 459 -11.14 2.90 35.97
C TYR A 459 -11.61 4.35 36.08
N ARG A 460 -12.35 4.65 37.15
CA ARG A 460 -12.81 6.00 37.50
C ARG A 460 -12.76 6.22 39.00
N ILE A 461 -12.69 7.47 39.43
CA ILE A 461 -12.68 7.84 40.85
C ILE A 461 -14.07 8.28 41.26
N GLN A 462 -14.81 7.45 41.99
CA GLN A 462 -16.07 7.87 42.59
C GLN A 462 -15.81 8.93 43.66
N ILE A 463 -16.43 10.09 43.51
CA ILE A 463 -16.27 11.23 44.41
C ILE A 463 -17.40 11.27 45.45
N SER A 464 -18.65 11.26 44.98
CA SER A 464 -19.81 11.41 45.86
C SER A 464 -21.08 10.81 45.27
N VAL A 465 -22.02 10.48 46.15
CA VAL A 465 -23.39 10.13 45.79
C VAL A 465 -24.32 11.10 46.52
N GLN A 466 -25.15 11.83 45.80
CA GLN A 466 -25.98 12.92 46.34
C GLN A 466 -27.45 12.75 45.94
N THR A 467 -28.37 13.15 46.81
CA THR A 467 -29.82 13.11 46.50
C THR A 467 -30.22 14.23 45.54
N GLN A 468 -29.52 15.37 45.59
CA GLN A 468 -29.72 16.52 44.71
C GLN A 468 -28.55 16.66 43.74
N LYS A 469 -28.77 17.35 42.62
CA LYS A 469 -27.75 17.56 41.59
C LYS A 469 -26.68 18.53 42.12
N ALA A 470 -25.42 18.13 42.06
CA ALA A 470 -24.29 18.93 42.52
C ALA A 470 -23.95 20.05 41.54
N ASN A 471 -23.49 21.20 42.06
CA ASN A 471 -23.01 22.31 41.24
C ASN A 471 -21.60 22.03 40.72
N LYS A 472 -21.32 22.35 39.45
CA LYS A 472 -19.97 22.20 38.85
C LYS A 472 -18.84 22.82 39.68
N LYS A 473 -19.07 23.95 40.37
CA LYS A 473 -18.07 24.59 41.24
C LYS A 473 -17.69 23.75 42.47
N SER A 474 -18.57 22.83 42.90
CA SER A 474 -18.33 21.98 44.06
C SER A 474 -17.22 20.95 43.84
N PHE A 475 -16.86 20.66 42.59
CA PHE A 475 -15.82 19.69 42.21
C PHE A 475 -14.41 20.27 42.17
N LYS A 476 -14.24 21.56 42.51
CA LYS A 476 -12.94 22.22 42.71
C LYS A 476 -11.94 22.05 41.56
N GLY A 477 -12.42 22.15 40.32
CA GLY A 477 -11.56 22.10 39.14
C GLY A 477 -11.18 20.71 38.66
N ILE A 478 -11.66 19.64 39.31
CA ILE A 478 -11.44 18.28 38.84
C ILE A 478 -12.20 18.07 37.51
N ASN A 479 -11.52 17.50 36.53
CA ASN A 479 -12.01 17.25 35.18
C ASN A 479 -11.56 15.88 34.65
N PRO A 480 -12.35 15.23 33.79
CA PRO A 480 -13.81 15.37 33.66
C PRO A 480 -14.55 14.93 34.94
N ILE A 481 -15.76 15.45 35.15
CA ILE A 481 -16.75 14.89 36.07
C ILE A 481 -17.82 14.15 35.27
N PHE A 482 -17.95 12.85 35.48
CA PHE A 482 -19.04 12.04 34.96
C PHE A 482 -20.20 12.03 35.94
N GLU A 483 -21.41 12.28 35.43
CA GLU A 483 -22.64 12.21 36.23
C GLU A 483 -23.56 11.09 35.75
N ARG A 484 -24.10 10.31 36.69
CA ARG A 484 -25.07 9.24 36.39
C ARG A 484 -26.16 9.17 37.46
N LYS A 485 -27.40 8.93 37.03
CA LYS A 485 -28.51 8.64 37.93
C LYS A 485 -28.52 7.16 38.30
N THR A 486 -28.52 6.84 39.60
CA THR A 486 -28.62 5.47 40.08
C THR A 486 -30.06 4.96 39.95
N PRO A 487 -30.29 3.63 39.94
CA PRO A 487 -31.65 3.06 39.98
C PRO A 487 -32.48 3.54 41.18
N THR A 488 -31.81 3.93 42.26
CA THR A 488 -32.41 4.50 43.49
C THR A 488 -32.70 6.00 43.39
N GLY A 489 -32.48 6.63 42.23
CA GLY A 489 -32.79 8.04 41.96
C GLY A 489 -31.75 9.05 42.45
N LYS A 490 -30.62 8.61 43.04
CA LYS A 490 -29.52 9.47 43.49
C LYS A 490 -28.54 9.78 42.34
N TRP A 491 -27.81 10.88 42.45
CA TRP A 491 -26.75 11.27 41.52
C TRP A 491 -25.41 10.72 41.98
N LEU A 492 -24.75 9.93 41.14
CA LEU A 492 -23.39 9.43 41.31
C LEU A 492 -22.44 10.30 40.49
N TYR A 493 -21.40 10.81 41.14
CA TYR A 493 -20.35 11.60 40.51
C TYR A 493 -19.01 10.87 40.57
N SER A 494 -18.38 10.74 39.40
CA SER A 494 -17.05 10.14 39.24
C SER A 494 -16.12 11.06 38.48
N ALA A 495 -14.82 11.00 38.76
CA ALA A 495 -13.80 11.82 38.11
C ALA A 495 -12.79 11.00 37.34
N GLY A 496 -12.39 11.55 36.18
CA GLY A 496 -11.36 11.00 35.32
C GLY A 496 -11.74 9.64 34.70
N GLN A 497 -11.12 9.34 33.56
CA GLN A 497 -11.15 8.01 32.97
C GLN A 497 -9.71 7.53 32.81
N PHE A 498 -9.42 6.37 33.40
CA PHE A 498 -8.07 5.78 33.41
C PHE A 498 -8.13 4.37 32.84
N TYR A 499 -7.06 3.93 32.20
CA TYR A 499 -7.00 2.60 31.56
C TYR A 499 -6.13 1.60 32.34
N ASN A 500 -5.47 2.07 33.40
CA ASN A 500 -4.67 1.23 34.29
C ASN A 500 -4.87 1.66 35.75
N TYR A 501 -4.62 0.73 36.67
CA TYR A 501 -4.82 0.97 38.09
C TYR A 501 -3.84 2.01 38.66
N GLY A 502 -2.60 2.05 38.14
CA GLY A 502 -1.55 2.95 38.63
C GLY A 502 -1.93 4.42 38.48
N ASP A 503 -2.37 4.83 37.29
CA ASP A 503 -2.77 6.19 36.97
C ASP A 503 -4.00 6.62 37.77
N MET A 504 -4.98 5.73 37.89
CA MET A 504 -6.16 5.99 38.73
C MET A 504 -5.76 6.16 40.19
N SER A 505 -4.88 5.30 40.72
CA SER A 505 -4.39 5.40 42.10
C SER A 505 -3.64 6.71 42.35
N ASN A 506 -2.79 7.12 41.41
CA ASN A 506 -2.06 8.39 41.49
C ASN A 506 -3.01 9.59 41.46
N ALA A 507 -4.02 9.57 40.58
CA ALA A 507 -5.04 10.61 40.53
C ALA A 507 -5.95 10.60 41.76
N LEU A 508 -6.25 9.44 42.35
CA LEU A 508 -7.05 9.31 43.56
C LEU A 508 -6.41 10.04 44.75
N VAL A 509 -5.09 9.98 44.88
CA VAL A 509 -4.35 10.77 45.89
C VAL A 509 -4.57 12.26 45.67
N LYS A 510 -4.48 12.73 44.41
CA LYS A 510 -4.74 14.15 44.06
C LYS A 510 -6.17 14.56 44.39
N VAL A 511 -7.17 13.74 44.06
CA VAL A 511 -8.58 13.98 44.37
C VAL A 511 -8.83 14.05 45.88
N LYS A 512 -8.21 13.16 46.66
CA LYS A 512 -8.29 13.19 48.14
C LYS A 512 -7.67 14.46 48.72
N ASN A 513 -6.53 14.89 48.18
CA ASN A 513 -5.84 16.12 48.59
C ASN A 513 -6.64 17.39 48.25
N GLN A 514 -7.49 17.35 47.21
CA GLN A 514 -8.45 18.43 46.89
C GLN A 514 -9.64 18.50 47.86
N GLY A 515 -9.74 17.57 48.82
CA GLY A 515 -10.73 17.58 49.90
C GLY A 515 -11.78 16.48 49.82
N PHE A 516 -11.75 15.62 48.80
CA PHE A 516 -12.66 14.48 48.66
C PHE A 516 -12.11 13.24 49.37
N ARG A 517 -12.03 13.29 50.71
CA ARG A 517 -11.38 12.25 51.52
C ARG A 517 -12.02 10.86 51.38
N THR A 518 -13.31 10.80 51.09
CA THR A 518 -14.09 9.57 50.90
C THR A 518 -14.06 9.04 49.47
N ALA A 519 -13.31 9.67 48.56
CA ALA A 519 -13.21 9.23 47.18
C ALA A 519 -12.59 7.83 47.08
N MET A 520 -13.08 7.03 46.13
CA MET A 520 -12.64 5.64 45.94
C MET A 520 -12.54 5.27 44.46
N GLY A 521 -11.62 4.36 44.13
CA GLY A 521 -11.50 3.82 42.78
C GLY A 521 -12.62 2.84 42.46
N THR A 522 -13.15 2.93 41.25
CA THR A 522 -14.16 2.03 40.69
C THR A 522 -13.67 1.54 39.32
N ALA A 523 -14.05 0.33 38.93
CA ALA A 523 -13.70 -0.25 37.65
C ALA A 523 -14.96 -0.71 36.89
N PHE A 524 -14.89 -0.62 35.57
CA PHE A 524 -15.93 -1.03 34.65
C PHE A 524 -15.30 -1.82 33.50
N TYR A 525 -15.99 -2.88 33.09
CA TYR A 525 -15.66 -3.64 31.88
C TYR A 525 -16.96 -3.91 31.13
N ASN A 526 -16.96 -3.60 29.82
CA ASN A 526 -18.14 -3.66 28.96
C ASN A 526 -19.37 -2.95 29.55
N GLY A 527 -19.15 -1.75 30.09
CA GLY A 527 -20.18 -0.93 30.74
C GLY A 527 -20.70 -1.44 32.09
N LYS A 528 -20.24 -2.61 32.58
CA LYS A 528 -20.64 -3.19 33.87
C LYS A 528 -19.57 -2.96 34.93
N SER A 529 -20.00 -2.63 36.16
CA SER A 529 -19.06 -2.45 37.27
C SER A 529 -18.45 -3.79 37.70
N ILE A 530 -17.13 -3.81 37.88
CA ILE A 530 -16.37 -4.97 38.35
C ILE A 530 -15.53 -4.59 39.57
N THR A 531 -15.07 -5.61 40.32
CA THR A 531 -14.19 -5.37 41.47
C THR A 531 -12.80 -4.93 41.00
N ILE A 532 -12.13 -4.06 41.76
CA ILE A 532 -10.76 -3.63 41.48
C ILE A 532 -9.79 -4.82 41.41
N LYS A 533 -10.03 -5.86 42.22
CA LYS A 533 -9.24 -7.10 42.18
C LYS A 533 -9.34 -7.78 40.81
N ASN A 534 -10.56 -7.96 40.30
CA ASN A 534 -10.77 -8.58 38.98
C ASN A 534 -10.28 -7.68 37.85
N ALA A 535 -10.49 -6.37 37.96
CA ALA A 535 -9.98 -5.39 37.01
C ALA A 535 -8.45 -5.45 36.89
N ARG A 536 -7.73 -5.56 38.02
CA ARG A 536 -6.27 -5.68 38.04
C ARG A 536 -5.76 -7.01 37.49
N LEU A 537 -6.51 -8.10 37.72
CA LEU A 537 -6.21 -9.41 37.10
C LEU A 537 -6.39 -9.34 35.58
N MET A 538 -7.48 -8.72 35.11
CA MET A 538 -7.72 -8.48 33.68
C MET A 538 -6.65 -7.54 33.09
N GLU A 539 -6.25 -6.49 33.81
CA GLU A 539 -5.15 -5.61 33.42
C GLU A 539 -3.84 -6.39 33.29
N THR A 540 -3.59 -7.37 34.17
CA THR A 540 -2.42 -8.27 34.11
C THR A 540 -2.48 -9.21 32.90
N GLN A 541 -3.65 -9.79 32.62
CA GLN A 541 -3.88 -10.61 31.42
C GLN A 541 -3.80 -9.78 30.11
N ILE A 542 -4.21 -8.52 30.14
CA ILE A 542 -4.10 -7.57 29.02
C ILE A 542 -2.65 -7.07 28.89
N THR A 543 -1.89 -6.95 29.99
CA THR A 543 -0.45 -6.61 29.96
C THR A 543 0.44 -7.79 29.59
N GLU A 544 0.02 -9.04 29.82
CA GLU A 544 0.64 -10.25 29.25
C GLU A 544 0.44 -10.36 27.72
N ASN A 545 -0.51 -9.60 27.18
CA ASN A 545 -0.66 -9.35 25.74
C ASN A 545 0.12 -8.11 25.25
N LYS A 546 0.96 -7.49 26.10
CA LYS A 546 1.90 -6.45 25.64
C LYS A 546 3.22 -7.09 25.28
N ILE A 547 3.80 -6.62 24.20
CA ILE A 547 5.09 -7.10 23.74
C ILE A 547 6.13 -6.01 23.99
N TYR A 548 7.35 -6.40 24.33
CA TYR A 548 8.42 -5.49 24.68
C TYR A 548 9.57 -5.67 23.68
N GLN A 549 10.33 -4.63 23.42
CA GLN A 549 11.55 -4.74 22.61
C GLN A 549 12.65 -3.89 23.25
N LEU A 550 13.90 -4.31 23.09
CA LEU A 550 15.05 -3.51 23.50
C LEU A 550 15.58 -2.73 22.32
N LYS A 551 15.77 -1.42 22.48
CA LYS A 551 16.34 -0.54 21.47
C LYS A 551 17.77 -0.18 21.83
N LEU A 552 18.70 -0.39 20.89
CA LEU A 552 20.10 0.01 20.98
C LEU A 552 20.35 1.16 20.01
N GLU A 553 20.98 2.21 20.50
CA GLU A 553 21.35 3.41 19.73
C GLU A 553 22.87 3.60 19.72
N ASN A 554 23.39 4.41 18.79
CA ASN A 554 24.82 4.77 18.70
C ASN A 554 25.76 3.65 18.21
N TYR A 555 25.27 2.77 17.34
CA TYR A 555 26.06 1.70 16.70
C TYR A 555 26.12 1.87 15.17
N PRO A 556 26.83 2.90 14.66
CA PRO A 556 26.84 3.22 13.22
C PRO A 556 27.49 2.14 12.35
N GLU A 557 28.42 1.36 12.90
CA GLU A 557 29.11 0.24 12.22
C GLU A 557 28.49 -1.14 12.56
N GLY A 558 27.39 -1.17 13.32
CA GLY A 558 26.75 -2.40 13.79
C GLY A 558 27.03 -2.74 15.25
N ILE A 559 26.29 -3.72 15.78
CA ILE A 559 26.45 -4.18 17.17
C ILE A 559 27.80 -4.91 17.30
N PRO A 560 28.68 -4.51 18.24
CA PRO A 560 29.95 -5.18 18.47
C PRO A 560 29.80 -6.68 18.76
N PRO A 561 30.72 -7.55 18.29
CA PRO A 561 30.64 -9.00 18.46
C PRO A 561 30.45 -9.45 19.92
N PHE A 562 31.07 -8.77 20.88
CA PHE A 562 30.95 -9.13 22.29
C PHE A 562 29.52 -8.88 22.85
N LEU A 563 28.82 -7.85 22.36
CA LEU A 563 27.42 -7.60 22.72
C LEU A 563 26.48 -8.59 22.01
N LEU A 564 26.77 -8.94 20.76
CA LEU A 564 26.02 -9.99 20.04
C LEU A 564 26.10 -11.34 20.76
N ASP A 565 27.27 -11.69 21.32
CA ASP A 565 27.43 -12.91 22.12
C ASP A 565 26.63 -12.88 23.42
N VAL A 566 26.54 -11.72 24.08
CA VAL A 566 25.69 -11.55 25.28
C VAL A 566 24.22 -11.69 24.91
N ILE A 567 23.78 -11.14 23.79
CA ILE A 567 22.38 -11.27 23.30
C ILE A 567 22.08 -12.74 23.01
N ARG A 568 22.88 -13.39 22.17
CA ARG A 568 22.65 -14.77 21.72
C ARG A 568 22.73 -15.82 22.84
N LYS A 569 23.47 -15.55 23.92
CA LYS A 569 23.55 -16.44 25.09
C LYS A 569 22.34 -16.32 26.03
N ASN A 570 21.62 -15.21 26.00
CA ASN A 570 20.58 -14.88 26.97
C ASN A 570 19.18 -14.72 26.36
N THR A 571 19.05 -14.73 25.04
CA THR A 571 17.77 -14.70 24.34
C THR A 571 17.85 -15.36 22.96
N ASP A 572 16.73 -15.93 22.52
CA ASP A 572 16.50 -16.46 21.17
C ASP A 572 15.78 -15.46 20.24
N LYS A 573 15.53 -14.23 20.71
CA LYS A 573 14.78 -13.21 19.97
C LYS A 573 15.60 -12.58 18.85
N ASP A 574 14.91 -12.25 17.76
CA ASP A 574 15.50 -11.64 16.58
C ASP A 574 16.03 -10.22 16.85
N ILE A 575 17.03 -9.83 16.05
CA ILE A 575 17.60 -8.49 16.03
C ILE A 575 17.22 -7.83 14.71
N ALA A 576 16.36 -6.83 14.76
CA ALA A 576 15.99 -6.01 13.61
C ALA A 576 16.77 -4.70 13.62
N SER A 577 17.18 -4.19 12.46
CA SER A 577 17.76 -2.86 12.32
C SER A 577 16.81 -1.92 11.59
N LYS A 578 16.82 -0.64 11.97
CA LYS A 578 16.02 0.41 11.33
C LYS A 578 16.85 1.67 11.19
N THR A 579 16.94 2.18 9.98
CA THR A 579 17.62 3.45 9.70
C THR A 579 16.59 4.57 9.78
N THR A 580 16.73 5.48 10.76
CA THR A 580 15.87 6.67 10.87
C THR A 580 16.74 7.90 10.69
N GLY A 581 16.65 8.54 9.51
CA GLY A 581 17.58 9.61 9.13
C GLY A 581 19.00 9.08 8.95
N SER A 582 19.99 9.68 9.64
CA SER A 582 21.41 9.28 9.62
C SER A 582 21.81 8.36 10.78
N VAL A 583 20.85 7.83 11.54
CA VAL A 583 21.10 7.02 12.75
C VAL A 583 20.60 5.59 12.54
N LEU A 584 21.50 4.61 12.75
CA LEU A 584 21.20 3.19 12.72
C LEU A 584 20.73 2.74 14.12
N LEU A 585 19.52 2.20 14.19
CA LEU A 585 18.89 1.71 15.41
C LEU A 585 18.76 0.19 15.33
N PHE A 586 19.00 -0.51 16.43
CA PHE A 586 18.77 -1.95 16.54
C PHE A 586 17.68 -2.23 17.57
N TYR A 587 16.85 -3.21 17.26
CA TYR A 587 15.73 -3.66 18.07
C TYR A 587 15.85 -5.15 18.34
N ILE A 588 15.79 -5.55 19.60
CA ILE A 588 15.83 -6.96 20.03
C ILE A 588 14.47 -7.30 20.61
N GLY A 589 13.80 -8.31 20.05
CA GLY A 589 12.46 -8.68 20.46
C GLY A 589 11.66 -9.33 19.33
N PRO A 590 10.34 -9.54 19.52
CA PRO A 590 9.55 -8.99 20.60
C PRO A 590 9.40 -9.97 21.79
N PHE A 591 9.49 -9.47 23.02
CA PHE A 591 9.39 -10.21 24.29
C PHE A 591 7.97 -10.12 24.83
N THR A 592 7.32 -11.26 25.07
CA THR A 592 5.98 -11.29 25.71
C THR A 592 6.06 -11.13 27.23
N ASN A 593 7.26 -11.25 27.82
CA ASN A 593 7.49 -11.11 29.26
C ASN A 593 8.41 -9.92 29.55
N LYS A 594 7.90 -8.92 30.26
CA LYS A 594 8.67 -7.71 30.65
C LYS A 594 9.92 -8.06 31.45
N LYS A 595 9.84 -9.05 32.34
CA LYS A 595 10.95 -9.42 33.24
C LYS A 595 12.13 -10.03 32.48
N GLU A 596 11.85 -10.75 31.39
CA GLU A 596 12.85 -11.30 30.49
C GLU A 596 13.59 -10.17 29.76
N ALA A 597 12.85 -9.19 29.23
CA ALA A 597 13.43 -8.02 28.57
C ALA A 597 14.23 -7.12 29.53
N GLU A 598 13.74 -6.92 30.76
CA GLU A 598 14.46 -6.17 31.82
C GLU A 598 15.75 -6.89 32.26
N THR A 599 15.76 -8.23 32.27
CA THR A 599 16.95 -9.02 32.61
C THR A 599 18.03 -8.87 31.53
N LEU A 600 17.64 -8.95 30.25
CA LEU A 600 18.56 -8.76 29.14
C LEU A 600 19.08 -7.31 29.05
N LEU A 601 18.23 -6.30 29.31
CA LEU A 601 18.63 -4.89 29.39
C LEU A 601 19.75 -4.69 30.43
N LYS A 602 19.61 -5.30 31.61
CA LYS A 602 20.58 -5.20 32.70
C LYS A 602 21.91 -5.84 32.30
N LEU A 603 21.89 -7.03 31.70
CA LEU A 603 23.09 -7.72 31.23
C LEU A 603 23.83 -6.94 30.14
N LEU A 604 23.10 -6.32 29.21
CA LEU A 604 23.69 -5.47 28.18
C LEU A 604 24.34 -4.21 28.76
N SER A 605 23.69 -3.59 29.74
CA SER A 605 24.22 -2.41 30.44
C SER A 605 25.48 -2.75 31.24
N GLU A 606 25.51 -3.90 31.93
CA GLU A 606 26.68 -4.39 32.67
C GLU A 606 27.83 -4.81 31.74
N SER A 607 27.51 -5.23 30.51
CA SER A 607 28.49 -5.62 29.49
C SER A 607 29.03 -4.44 28.67
N GLY A 608 28.67 -3.20 29.02
CA GLY A 608 29.21 -1.99 28.37
C GLY A 608 28.45 -1.53 27.13
N ALA A 609 27.17 -1.91 26.96
CA ALA A 609 26.34 -1.38 25.89
C ALA A 609 25.96 0.09 26.14
N GLU A 610 26.11 0.94 25.13
CA GLU A 610 25.74 2.35 25.18
C GLU A 610 24.30 2.53 24.71
N ARG A 611 23.54 3.39 25.40
CA ARG A 611 22.18 3.81 25.00
C ARG A 611 21.22 2.65 24.67
N VAL A 612 21.11 1.69 25.59
CA VAL A 612 20.10 0.62 25.52
C VAL A 612 18.86 1.03 26.32
N SER A 613 17.67 0.86 25.73
CA SER A 613 16.39 1.18 26.38
C SER A 613 15.33 0.11 26.12
N LEU A 614 14.37 -0.02 27.03
CA LEU A 614 13.22 -0.93 26.88
C LEU A 614 12.02 -0.14 26.35
N GLU A 615 11.46 -0.59 25.23
CA GLU A 615 10.26 -0.04 24.62
C GLU A 615 9.08 -1.02 24.74
N GLU A 616 7.91 -0.48 25.06
CA GLU A 616 6.64 -1.21 25.06
C GLU A 616 5.96 -1.05 23.69
N ILE A 617 5.65 -2.16 23.03
CA ILE A 617 4.95 -2.20 21.74
C ILE A 617 3.59 -2.87 21.90
N LYS A 618 2.60 -2.37 21.16
CA LYS A 618 1.27 -3.01 21.12
C LYS A 618 1.36 -4.30 20.33
N ALA A 619 0.81 -5.41 20.87
CA ALA A 619 0.55 -6.58 20.06
C ALA A 619 -0.37 -6.18 18.89
N GLN A 620 0.05 -6.52 17.67
CA GLN A 620 -0.76 -6.33 16.46
C GLN A 620 -1.91 -7.33 16.40
#